data_AF-A0A2E8RDB4-F1
#
_entry.id   AF-A0A2E8RDB4-F1
#
_cell.length_a   1.000
_cell.length_b   1.000
_cell.length_c   1.000
_cell.angle_alpha   90.00
_cell.angle_beta   90.00
_cell.angle_gamma   90.00
#
_symmetry.space_group_name_H-M   'P 1'
#
loop_
_entity.id
_entity.type
_entity.pdbx_description
1 polymer ?
#
loop_
_entity_poly.entity_id
_entity_poly.type
_entity_poly.pdbx_seq_one_letter_code
_entity_poly.pdbx_strand_id
1 'polypeptide(L)'
;MSSRLAELRREAEWRKCVRDESYFLQNYWHIAHPAHGRILFALRQAQEEAIEHWAANRYSLTLKARQIGWSTLVAAHQFWLAFFHPDQNIIDLSRTERESVLLLRKSKYGFQHLPKWMVERGPKSLVEHQQRMGFDNGSQITSLPSSSYPSLVESATLI
;
A
#
# COMPACT_ATOMS: atom_id res chain seq x y z
N MET A 1 -13.09 27.26 -10.58
CA MET A 1 -13.36 26.29 -11.66
C MET A 1 -12.04 25.70 -12.12
N SER A 2 -11.82 24.39 -11.92
CA SER A 2 -10.65 23.71 -12.50
C SER A 2 -10.78 23.75 -14.03
N SER A 3 -9.73 24.12 -14.76
CA SER A 3 -9.78 24.04 -16.22
C SER A 3 -9.94 22.58 -16.66
N ARG A 4 -10.69 22.33 -17.74
CA ARG A 4 -10.87 20.99 -18.32
C ARG A 4 -9.53 20.29 -18.61
N LEU A 5 -8.51 21.06 -18.99
CA LEU A 5 -7.15 20.57 -19.18
C LEU A 5 -6.54 19.99 -17.89
N ALA A 6 -6.77 20.64 -16.74
CA ALA A 6 -6.26 20.16 -15.46
C ALA A 6 -6.95 18.86 -15.01
N GLU A 7 -8.23 18.69 -15.31
CA GLU A 7 -8.94 17.42 -15.07
C GLU A 7 -8.36 16.29 -15.93
N LEU A 8 -8.14 16.53 -17.22
CA LEU A 8 -7.54 15.55 -18.13
C LEU A 8 -6.13 15.16 -17.70
N ARG A 9 -5.32 16.11 -17.23
CA ARG A 9 -3.98 15.83 -16.67
C ARG A 9 -4.06 14.97 -15.42
N ARG A 10 -4.97 15.27 -14.49
CA ARG A 10 -5.16 14.45 -13.28
C ARG A 10 -5.63 13.04 -13.60
N GLU A 11 -6.52 12.89 -14.57
CA GLU A 11 -6.99 11.57 -14.99
C GLU A 11 -5.88 10.77 -15.69
N ALA A 12 -5.05 11.40 -16.52
CA ALA A 12 -3.87 10.75 -17.10
C ALA A 12 -2.87 10.31 -16.02
N GLU A 13 -2.63 11.17 -15.03
CA GLU A 13 -1.75 10.89 -13.90
C GLU A 13 -2.26 9.75 -13.02
N TRP A 14 -3.56 9.76 -12.71
CA TRP A 14 -4.23 8.67 -12.00
C TRP A 14 -4.03 7.33 -12.69
N ARG A 15 -4.29 7.28 -14.01
CA ARG A 15 -4.11 6.04 -14.80
C ARG A 15 -2.66 5.58 -14.85
N LYS A 16 -1.70 6.49 -14.76
CA LYS A 16 -0.28 6.13 -14.67
C LYS A 16 0.02 5.48 -13.33
N CYS A 17 -0.45 6.06 -12.21
CA CYS A 17 -0.29 5.48 -10.88
C CYS A 17 -0.97 4.11 -10.74
N VAL A 18 -2.14 3.91 -11.36
CA VAL A 18 -2.85 2.62 -11.37
C VAL A 18 -2.08 1.53 -12.12
N ARG A 19 -1.32 1.88 -13.17
CA ARG A 19 -0.62 0.88 -14.00
C ARG A 19 0.81 0.61 -13.56
N ASP A 20 1.43 1.55 -12.85
CA ASP A 20 2.84 1.53 -12.52
C ASP A 20 3.01 1.83 -11.03
N GLU A 21 3.11 0.77 -10.24
CA GLU A 21 3.33 0.84 -8.80
C GLU A 21 4.62 1.60 -8.47
N SER A 22 5.73 1.25 -9.11
CA SER A 22 7.02 1.89 -8.87
C SER A 22 6.94 3.39 -9.10
N TYR A 23 6.27 3.83 -10.16
CA TYR A 23 6.01 5.24 -10.41
C TYR A 23 5.16 5.88 -9.30
N PHE A 24 4.07 5.25 -8.88
CA PHE A 24 3.26 5.76 -7.78
C PHE A 24 4.08 5.92 -6.49
N LEU A 25 4.88 4.92 -6.14
CA LEU A 25 5.69 4.91 -4.92
C LEU A 25 6.74 6.03 -4.93
N GLN A 26 7.45 6.21 -6.03
CA GLN A 26 8.51 7.20 -6.12
C GLN A 26 8.00 8.65 -6.17
N ASN A 27 6.77 8.87 -6.64
CA ASN A 27 6.22 10.22 -6.86
C ASN A 27 5.21 10.67 -5.79
N TYR A 28 4.56 9.74 -5.09
CA TYR A 28 3.47 10.07 -4.17
C TYR A 28 3.58 9.43 -2.79
N TRP A 29 4.35 8.35 -2.65
CA TRP A 29 4.44 7.64 -1.38
C TRP A 29 5.48 8.27 -0.46
N HIS A 30 5.02 8.74 0.71
CA HIS A 30 5.88 9.39 1.68
C HIS A 30 6.23 8.46 2.84
N ILE A 31 7.46 8.60 3.32
CA ILE A 31 7.99 7.87 4.47
C ILE A 31 8.55 8.84 5.51
N ALA A 32 8.52 8.43 6.78
CA ALA A 32 9.17 9.15 7.86
C ALA A 32 10.66 8.77 7.91
N HIS A 33 11.53 9.73 7.59
CA HIS A 33 12.98 9.63 7.73
C HIS A 33 13.44 10.26 9.06
N PRO A 34 14.21 9.55 9.90
CA PRO A 34 14.62 10.05 11.22
C PRO A 34 15.33 11.41 11.20
N ALA A 35 16.18 11.65 10.18
CA ALA A 35 16.98 12.87 10.08
C ALA A 35 16.40 13.97 9.17
N HIS A 36 15.48 13.60 8.26
CA HIS A 36 15.00 14.50 7.19
C HIS A 36 13.49 14.74 7.25
N GLY A 37 12.81 14.19 8.27
CA GLY A 37 11.37 14.26 8.37
C GLY A 37 10.70 13.48 7.24
N ARG A 38 9.63 14.03 6.67
CA ARG A 38 8.86 13.37 5.62
C ARG A 38 9.56 13.51 4.26
N ILE A 39 9.89 12.39 3.63
CA ILE A 39 10.50 12.34 2.30
C ILE A 39 9.75 11.36 1.39
N LEU A 40 9.92 11.50 0.07
CA LEU A 40 9.42 10.52 -0.89
C LEU A 40 10.18 9.19 -0.77
N PHE A 41 9.48 8.10 -1.04
CA PHE A 41 10.05 6.76 -1.01
C PHE A 41 10.80 6.47 -2.32
N ALA A 42 12.06 6.88 -2.36
CA ALA A 42 12.96 6.50 -3.45
C ALA A 42 13.25 5.00 -3.38
N LEU A 43 12.81 4.27 -4.40
CA LEU A 43 13.03 2.84 -4.50
C LEU A 43 14.51 2.55 -4.81
N ARG A 44 15.01 1.48 -4.20
CA ARG A 44 16.30 0.89 -4.56
C ARG A 44 16.07 -0.20 -5.61
N GLN A 45 17.09 -0.50 -6.41
CA GLN A 45 17.03 -1.54 -7.44
C GLN A 45 16.41 -2.85 -6.95
N ALA A 46 16.88 -3.40 -5.82
CA ALA A 46 16.34 -4.65 -5.28
C ALA A 46 14.87 -4.56 -4.82
N GLN A 47 14.33 -3.35 -4.59
CA GLN A 47 12.92 -3.13 -4.29
C GLN A 47 12.09 -3.04 -5.57
N GLU A 48 12.62 -2.45 -6.63
CA GLU A 48 12.00 -2.44 -7.97
C GLU A 48 11.91 -3.87 -8.52
N GLU A 49 13.01 -4.64 -8.44
CA GLU A 49 13.04 -6.06 -8.83
C GLU A 49 12.02 -6.90 -8.04
N ALA A 50 11.78 -6.55 -6.77
CA ALA A 50 10.79 -7.23 -5.94
C ALA A 50 9.35 -6.94 -6.39
N ILE A 51 9.04 -5.68 -6.73
CA ILE A 51 7.74 -5.28 -7.27
C ILE A 51 7.46 -6.03 -8.58
N GLU A 52 8.43 -6.06 -9.49
CA GLU A 52 8.32 -6.80 -10.75
C GLU A 52 8.11 -8.30 -10.51
N HIS A 53 8.85 -8.88 -9.57
CA HIS A 53 8.70 -10.29 -9.20
C HIS A 53 7.30 -10.57 -8.63
N TRP A 54 6.75 -9.71 -7.76
CA TRP A 54 5.41 -9.88 -7.20
C TRP A 54 4.32 -9.77 -8.28
N ALA A 55 4.46 -8.81 -9.20
CA ALA A 55 3.52 -8.66 -10.31
C ALA A 55 3.51 -9.87 -11.26
N ALA A 56 4.65 -10.53 -11.43
CA ALA A 56 4.78 -11.70 -12.30
C ALA A 56 4.44 -13.04 -11.62
N ASN A 57 4.38 -13.08 -10.28
CA ASN A 57 4.27 -14.33 -9.53
C ASN A 57 3.27 -14.22 -8.38
N ARG A 58 2.21 -15.03 -8.44
CA ARG A 58 1.20 -15.16 -7.38
C ARG A 58 1.80 -15.52 -6.02
N TYR A 59 2.86 -16.32 -5.99
CA TYR A 59 3.55 -16.73 -4.77
C TYR A 59 5.00 -16.27 -4.82
N SER A 60 5.44 -15.60 -3.76
CA SER A 60 6.81 -15.12 -3.63
C SER A 60 7.34 -15.40 -2.23
N LEU A 61 8.58 -15.88 -2.17
CA LEU A 61 9.35 -16.04 -0.95
C LEU A 61 10.65 -15.24 -1.08
N THR A 62 10.85 -14.26 -0.21
CA THR A 62 12.03 -13.39 -0.27
C THR A 62 12.96 -13.62 0.91
N LEU A 63 14.18 -14.10 0.63
CA LEU A 63 15.31 -13.99 1.56
C LEU A 63 15.92 -12.59 1.44
N LYS A 64 16.06 -11.88 2.55
CA LYS A 64 16.49 -10.47 2.54
C LYS A 64 17.42 -10.11 3.69
N ALA A 65 18.21 -9.07 3.50
CA ALA A 65 19.01 -8.45 4.55
C ALA A 65 18.15 -7.66 5.56
N ARG A 66 18.74 -7.30 6.71
CA ARG A 66 18.11 -6.44 7.72
C ARG A 66 18.24 -4.96 7.33
N GLN A 67 17.35 -4.12 7.87
CA GLN A 67 17.42 -2.65 7.76
C GLN A 67 17.38 -2.06 6.33
N ILE A 68 16.89 -2.83 5.34
CA ILE A 68 16.76 -2.37 3.95
C ILE A 68 15.42 -1.67 3.64
N GLY A 69 14.56 -1.44 4.64
CA GLY A 69 13.24 -0.83 4.41
C GLY A 69 12.20 -1.77 3.78
N TRP A 70 12.37 -3.09 3.89
CA TRP A 70 11.48 -4.07 3.27
C TRP A 70 10.02 -3.98 3.72
N SER A 71 9.78 -3.82 5.01
CA SER A 71 8.41 -3.66 5.53
C SER A 71 7.73 -2.39 5.02
N THR A 72 8.51 -1.36 4.65
CA THR A 72 7.96 -0.17 4.02
C THR A 72 7.51 -0.46 2.59
N LEU A 73 8.31 -1.22 1.83
CA LEU A 73 7.94 -1.67 0.49
C LEU A 73 6.65 -2.50 0.52
N VAL A 74 6.59 -3.53 1.36
CA VAL A 74 5.41 -4.40 1.50
C VAL A 74 4.16 -3.59 1.88
N ALA A 75 4.28 -2.69 2.87
CA ALA A 75 3.17 -1.84 3.30
C ALA A 75 2.66 -0.88 2.21
N ALA A 76 3.55 -0.43 1.33
CA ALA A 76 3.21 0.42 0.21
C ALA A 76 2.54 -0.38 -0.92
N HIS A 77 3.05 -1.58 -1.21
CA HIS A 77 2.49 -2.50 -2.19
C HIS A 77 1.07 -2.93 -1.85
N GLN A 78 0.82 -3.40 -0.62
CA GLN A 78 -0.53 -3.75 -0.17
C GLN A 78 -1.49 -2.56 -0.20
N PHE A 79 -1.00 -1.35 0.08
CA PHE A 79 -1.81 -0.14 -0.04
C PHE A 79 -2.16 0.14 -1.50
N TRP A 80 -1.17 0.07 -2.39
CA TRP A 80 -1.37 0.28 -3.83
C TRP A 80 -2.42 -0.69 -4.38
N LEU A 81 -2.32 -1.98 -4.02
CA LEU A 81 -3.34 -2.98 -4.34
C LEU A 81 -4.73 -2.58 -3.83
N ALA A 82 -4.86 -2.30 -2.52
CA ALA A 82 -6.16 -1.97 -1.93
C ALA A 82 -6.78 -0.66 -2.47
N PHE A 83 -5.95 0.33 -2.80
CA PHE A 83 -6.42 1.66 -3.20
C PHE A 83 -6.75 1.76 -4.68
N PHE A 84 -5.97 1.10 -5.56
CA PHE A 84 -6.15 1.18 -7.00
C PHE A 84 -6.92 0.01 -7.60
N HIS A 85 -7.04 -1.10 -6.89
CA HIS A 85 -7.75 -2.28 -7.36
C HIS A 85 -8.92 -2.60 -6.42
N PRO A 86 -10.15 -2.82 -6.95
CA PRO A 86 -11.32 -3.14 -6.14
C PRO A 86 -11.26 -4.56 -5.57
N ASP A 87 -12.05 -4.81 -4.54
CA ASP A 87 -12.31 -6.14 -3.95
C ASP A 87 -11.06 -6.90 -3.47
N GLN A 88 -10.05 -6.17 -2.99
CA GLN A 88 -8.82 -6.74 -2.44
C GLN A 88 -8.94 -7.00 -0.95
N ASN A 89 -9.00 -8.26 -0.53
CA ASN A 89 -8.93 -8.62 0.89
C ASN A 89 -7.50 -9.04 1.28
N ILE A 90 -6.73 -8.10 1.81
CA ILE A 90 -5.32 -8.30 2.16
C ILE A 90 -5.17 -8.55 3.65
N ILE A 91 -4.44 -9.62 4.00
CA ILE A 91 -4.23 -10.02 5.39
C ILE A 91 -2.73 -10.01 5.74
N ASP A 92 -2.35 -9.14 6.66
CA ASP A 92 -1.00 -9.07 7.22
C ASP A 92 -0.89 -10.02 8.40
N LEU A 93 -0.11 -11.08 8.24
CA LEU A 93 0.21 -12.02 9.31
C LEU A 93 1.61 -11.75 9.86
N SER A 94 1.72 -11.74 11.19
CA SER A 94 3.00 -11.64 11.90
C SER A 94 3.00 -12.51 13.14
N ARG A 95 4.16 -12.76 13.73
CA ARG A 95 4.27 -13.57 14.96
C ARG A 95 3.42 -12.99 16.09
N THR A 96 3.39 -11.66 16.22
CA THR A 96 2.54 -10.97 17.20
C THR A 96 1.62 -9.96 16.53
N GLU A 97 0.49 -9.67 17.17
CA GLU A 97 -0.47 -8.67 16.71
C GLU A 97 0.15 -7.27 16.64
N ARG A 98 1.01 -6.96 17.61
CA ARG A 98 1.74 -5.68 17.62
C ARG A 98 2.60 -5.52 16.37
N GLU A 99 3.29 -6.58 15.94
CA GLU A 99 4.13 -6.55 14.74
C GLU A 99 3.30 -6.34 13.46
N SER A 100 2.14 -7.01 13.32
CA SER A 100 1.27 -6.83 12.15
C SER A 100 0.65 -5.43 12.11
N VAL A 101 0.21 -4.89 13.26
CA VAL A 101 -0.27 -3.51 13.36
C VAL A 101 0.80 -2.48 12.99
N LEU A 102 2.07 -2.72 13.34
CA LEU A 102 3.17 -1.82 12.96
C LEU A 102 3.41 -1.79 11.44
N LEU A 103 3.09 -2.88 10.73
CA LEU A 103 3.12 -2.90 9.27
C LEU A 103 2.01 -2.03 8.69
N LEU A 104 0.75 -2.26 9.08
CA LEU A 104 -0.40 -1.48 8.62
C LEU A 104 -0.27 0.03 8.92
N ARG A 105 0.34 0.40 10.05
CA ARG A 105 0.62 1.81 10.38
C ARG A 105 1.43 2.51 9.29
N LYS A 106 2.29 1.80 8.55
CA LYS A 106 3.05 2.37 7.42
C LYS A 106 2.14 2.67 6.23
N SER A 107 1.20 1.77 5.91
CA SER A 107 0.18 2.01 4.87
C SER A 107 -0.68 3.22 5.23
N LYS A 108 -1.12 3.31 6.49
CA LYS A 108 -1.86 4.47 7.00
C LYS A 108 -1.08 5.78 6.90
N TYR A 109 0.20 5.75 7.28
CA TYR A 109 1.06 6.91 7.17
C TYR A 109 1.19 7.39 5.73
N GLY A 110 1.43 6.49 4.76
CA GLY A 110 1.50 6.88 3.36
C GLY A 110 0.18 7.44 2.84
N PHE A 111 -0.96 6.81 3.19
CA PHE A 111 -2.29 7.27 2.81
C PHE A 111 -2.59 8.70 3.27
N GLN A 112 -2.29 9.01 4.54
CA GLN A 112 -2.50 10.34 5.13
C GLN A 112 -1.71 11.45 4.42
N HIS A 113 -0.69 11.08 3.64
CA HIS A 113 0.21 12.01 2.96
C HIS A 113 0.03 12.03 1.44
N LEU A 114 -1.00 11.36 0.90
CA LEU A 114 -1.36 11.49 -0.50
C LEU A 114 -1.89 12.89 -0.82
N PRO A 115 -1.69 13.39 -2.05
CA PRO A 115 -2.21 14.68 -2.44
C PRO A 115 -3.74 14.64 -2.46
N LYS A 116 -4.36 15.74 -2.03
CA LYS A 116 -5.82 15.86 -1.89
C LYS A 116 -6.59 15.42 -3.13
N TRP A 117 -6.12 15.78 -4.33
CA TRP A 117 -6.78 15.41 -5.59
C TRP A 117 -6.84 13.89 -5.81
N MET A 118 -5.84 13.15 -5.31
CA MET A 118 -5.76 11.70 -5.46
C MET A 118 -6.65 11.02 -4.43
N VAL A 119 -6.70 11.54 -3.20
CA VAL A 119 -7.65 11.09 -2.17
C VAL A 119 -9.10 11.32 -2.61
N GLU A 120 -9.39 12.46 -3.24
CA GLU A 120 -10.73 12.77 -3.79
C GLU A 120 -11.09 11.91 -5.00
N ARG A 121 -10.10 11.50 -5.80
CA ARG A 121 -10.29 10.66 -6.99
C ARG A 121 -10.38 9.16 -6.66
N GLY A 122 -9.71 8.73 -5.61
CA GLY A 122 -9.66 7.34 -5.16
C GLY A 122 -10.84 6.93 -4.29
N PRO A 123 -10.83 5.70 -3.78
CA PRO A 123 -11.89 5.20 -2.92
C PRO A 123 -11.91 5.92 -1.56
N LYS A 124 -13.10 6.03 -0.99
CA LYS A 124 -13.30 6.61 0.35
C LYS A 124 -12.89 5.61 1.42
N SER A 125 -12.16 6.08 2.43
CA SER A 125 -11.88 5.30 3.64
C SER A 125 -13.19 5.08 4.42
N LEU A 126 -13.58 3.81 4.61
CA LEU A 126 -14.79 3.41 5.35
C LEU A 126 -14.46 2.99 6.78
N VAL A 127 -13.33 2.31 6.97
CA VAL A 127 -12.93 1.73 8.25
C VAL A 127 -11.49 2.09 8.51
N GLU A 128 -11.24 2.82 9.60
CA GLU A 128 -9.89 3.11 10.07
C GLU A 128 -9.75 2.72 11.55
N HIS A 129 -9.34 1.47 11.79
CA HIS A 129 -9.10 0.91 13.12
C HIS A 129 -7.64 0.48 13.27
N GLN A 130 -7.12 0.30 14.48
CA GLN A 130 -5.71 -0.05 14.68
C GLN A 130 -5.23 -1.25 13.86
N GLN A 131 -6.10 -2.25 13.66
CA GLN A 131 -5.82 -3.50 12.93
C GLN A 131 -6.43 -3.55 11.52
N ARG A 132 -7.20 -2.54 11.11
CA ARG A 132 -7.94 -2.60 9.84
C ARG A 132 -7.99 -1.26 9.13
N MET A 133 -7.87 -1.32 7.81
CA MET A 133 -8.10 -0.24 6.88
C MET A 133 -9.02 -0.75 5.78
N GLY A 134 -10.13 -0.07 5.50
CA GLY A 134 -11.09 -0.50 4.49
C GLY A 134 -11.57 0.67 3.63
N PHE A 135 -11.89 0.36 2.37
CA PHE A 135 -12.24 1.32 1.33
C PHE A 135 -13.61 1.01 0.72
N ASP A 136 -14.28 2.01 0.13
CA ASP A 136 -15.60 1.85 -0.50
C ASP A 136 -15.59 1.14 -1.87
N ASN A 137 -14.41 0.79 -2.38
CA ASN A 137 -14.21 -0.10 -3.52
C ASN A 137 -14.21 -1.60 -3.14
N GLY A 138 -14.58 -1.94 -1.90
CA GLY A 138 -14.60 -3.32 -1.39
C GLY A 138 -13.25 -3.82 -0.88
N SER A 139 -12.17 -3.06 -1.06
CA SER A 139 -10.84 -3.46 -0.62
C SER A 139 -10.58 -3.17 0.86
N GLN A 140 -9.77 -4.01 1.49
CA GLN A 140 -9.39 -3.90 2.88
C GLN A 140 -8.02 -4.51 3.17
N ILE A 141 -7.40 -4.03 4.23
CA ILE A 141 -6.15 -4.53 4.80
C ILE A 141 -6.40 -4.82 6.27
N THR A 142 -6.19 -6.07 6.69
CA THR A 142 -6.41 -6.53 8.06
C THR A 142 -5.11 -7.09 8.65
N SER A 143 -4.76 -6.67 9.86
CA SER A 143 -3.57 -7.12 10.59
C SER A 143 -3.93 -8.10 11.69
N LEU A 144 -3.35 -9.31 11.64
CA LEU A 144 -3.63 -10.39 12.59
C LEU A 144 -2.33 -11.06 13.04
N PRO A 145 -2.26 -11.65 14.26
CA PRO A 145 -1.17 -12.53 14.60
C PRO A 145 -1.33 -13.89 13.90
N SER A 146 -0.23 -14.59 13.66
CA SER A 146 -0.21 -15.89 12.97
C SER A 146 -0.91 -17.00 13.76
N SER A 147 -1.03 -16.84 15.08
CA SER A 147 -1.78 -17.76 15.96
C SER A 147 -3.29 -17.60 15.86
N SER A 148 -3.78 -16.55 15.21
CA SER A 148 -5.21 -16.32 15.06
C SER A 148 -5.76 -17.18 13.92
N TYR A 149 -6.66 -18.10 14.29
CA TYR A 149 -7.54 -18.87 13.40
C TYR A 149 -8.33 -18.09 12.32
N PRO A 150 -8.57 -16.75 12.36
CA PRO A 150 -9.25 -16.02 11.29
C PRO A 150 -8.69 -16.17 9.86
N SER A 151 -7.41 -16.51 9.68
CA SER A 151 -6.90 -16.82 8.33
C SER A 151 -7.54 -18.05 7.67
N LEU A 152 -8.24 -18.91 8.44
CA LEU A 152 -9.04 -20.01 7.92
C LEU A 152 -10.51 -19.63 7.62
N VAL A 153 -10.98 -18.48 8.11
CA VAL A 153 -12.41 -18.08 8.05
C VAL A 153 -12.64 -16.96 7.03
N GLU A 154 -11.60 -16.21 6.66
CA GLU A 154 -11.68 -15.13 5.68
C GLU A 154 -10.92 -15.46 4.39
N SER A 155 -11.57 -15.29 3.23
CA SER A 155 -10.94 -15.45 1.92
C SER A 155 -9.97 -14.30 1.65
N ALA A 156 -8.66 -14.58 1.56
CA ALA A 156 -7.66 -13.59 1.19
C ALA A 156 -7.48 -13.50 -0.34
N THR A 157 -7.26 -12.28 -0.83
CA THR A 157 -7.00 -12.00 -2.24
C THR A 157 -5.77 -11.12 -2.38
N LEU A 158 -4.88 -11.53 -3.27
CA LEU A 158 -3.80 -10.75 -3.87
C LEU A 158 -3.89 -11.08 -5.36
N ILE A 159 -4.22 -10.08 -6.18
CA ILE A 159 -4.37 -10.21 -7.66
C ILE A 159 -3.01 -10.37 -8.31
#